data_AF-A0AAP6ZLH8-F1
#
_entry.id   AF-A0AAP6ZLH8-F1
#
_cell.length_a   1.000
_cell.length_b   1.000
_cell.length_c   1.000
_cell.angle_alpha   90.00
_cell.angle_beta   90.00
_cell.angle_gamma   90.00
#
_symmetry.space_group_name_H-M   'P 1'
#
loop_
_entity.id
_entity.type
_entity.pdbx_description
1 polymer ?
#
loop_
_entity_poly.entity_id
_entity_poly.type
_entity_poly.pdbx_seq_one_letter_code
_entity_poly.pdbx_strand_id
1 'polypeptide(L)'
;MRINLYTLLLLASVYASANVITTPGKAVIAIDGSEAAKRVCYYQDQGYSLGVILQVGEHYMICTEANDFETNGALKWAPLNSQTQAEPKESNPKVKSYSIK
;
A
#
# COMPACT_ATOMS: atom_id res chain seq x y z
N MET A 1 -3.94 -80.82 -18.68
CA MET A 1 -3.41 -79.95 -17.61
C MET A 1 -4.55 -79.04 -17.13
N ARG A 2 -5.14 -79.31 -15.97
CA ARG A 2 -6.28 -78.53 -15.44
C ARG A 2 -5.72 -77.42 -14.56
N ILE A 3 -5.67 -76.20 -15.09
CA ILE A 3 -5.22 -75.03 -14.34
C ILE A 3 -6.35 -74.63 -13.39
N ASN A 4 -6.09 -74.70 -12.09
CA ASN A 4 -7.06 -74.35 -11.06
C ASN A 4 -7.37 -72.84 -11.13
N LEU A 5 -8.64 -72.48 -11.16
CA LEU A 5 -9.11 -71.09 -11.28
C LEU A 5 -8.53 -70.17 -10.18
N TYR A 6 -8.22 -70.74 -9.01
CA TYR A 6 -7.61 -70.04 -7.88
C TYR A 6 -6.21 -69.49 -8.15
N THR A 7 -5.40 -70.15 -8.98
CA THR A 7 -4.05 -69.67 -9.33
C THR A 7 -4.06 -68.47 -10.29
N LEU A 8 -5.15 -68.24 -11.03
CA LEU A 8 -5.26 -67.08 -11.91
C LEU A 8 -5.63 -65.80 -11.13
N LEU A 9 -6.38 -65.95 -10.02
CA LEU A 9 -6.91 -64.83 -9.24
C LEU A 9 -5.84 -64.13 -8.39
N LEU A 10 -4.76 -64.83 -8.02
CA LEU A 10 -3.65 -64.30 -7.21
C LEU A 10 -2.68 -63.39 -7.97
N LEU A 11 -2.69 -63.41 -9.31
CA LEU A 11 -1.83 -62.54 -10.13
C LEU A 11 -2.46 -61.18 -10.49
N ALA A 12 -3.69 -60.92 -10.07
CA ALA A 12 -4.42 -59.70 -10.42
C ALA A 12 -4.20 -58.55 -9.42
N SER A 13 -2.98 -58.37 -8.88
CA SER A 13 -2.66 -57.18 -8.08
C SER A 13 -2.59 -55.95 -9.00
N VAL A 14 -3.66 -55.16 -8.99
CA VAL A 14 -3.79 -53.93 -9.77
C VAL A 14 -2.84 -52.87 -9.20
N TYR A 15 -1.89 -52.40 -10.00
CA TYR A 15 -1.02 -51.29 -9.64
C TYR A 15 -1.82 -49.98 -9.71
N ALA A 16 -2.19 -49.43 -8.56
CA ALA A 16 -2.76 -48.09 -8.48
C ALA A 16 -1.62 -47.06 -8.51
N SER A 17 -1.58 -46.23 -9.57
CA SER A 17 -0.67 -45.09 -9.66
C SER A 17 -1.47 -43.81 -9.42
N ALA A 18 -1.04 -43.01 -8.44
CA ALA A 18 -1.67 -41.73 -8.12
C ALA A 18 -0.85 -40.59 -8.73
N ASN A 19 -1.50 -39.70 -9.46
CA ASN A 19 -0.87 -38.52 -10.03
C ASN A 19 -0.87 -37.40 -8.97
N VAL A 20 0.31 -37.00 -8.49
CA VAL A 20 0.45 -35.99 -7.45
C VAL A 20 0.79 -34.65 -8.10
N ILE A 21 -0.18 -33.73 -8.10
CA ILE A 21 0.06 -32.34 -8.52
C ILE A 21 0.57 -31.57 -7.29
N THR A 22 1.87 -31.26 -7.29
CA THR A 22 2.46 -30.39 -6.27
C THR A 22 2.20 -28.94 -6.66
N THR A 23 1.41 -28.21 -5.87
CA THR A 23 1.31 -26.75 -6.02
C THR A 23 2.57 -26.11 -5.45
N PRO A 24 3.21 -25.14 -6.15
CA PRO A 24 4.39 -24.46 -5.62
C PRO A 24 4.09 -23.86 -4.24
N GLY A 25 4.87 -24.26 -3.23
CA GLY A 25 4.56 -24.00 -1.81
C GLY A 25 4.76 -22.56 -1.33
N LYS A 26 4.99 -21.59 -2.22
CA LYS A 26 5.22 -20.18 -1.87
C LYS A 26 4.65 -19.28 -2.98
N ALA A 27 3.63 -18.50 -2.67
CA ALA A 27 3.27 -17.36 -3.49
C ALA A 27 4.41 -16.33 -3.43
N VAL A 28 4.93 -15.91 -4.59
CA VAL A 28 5.91 -14.82 -4.67
C VAL A 28 5.13 -13.51 -4.68
N ILE A 29 5.20 -12.77 -3.57
CA ILE A 29 4.69 -11.39 -3.50
C ILE A 29 5.83 -10.47 -3.92
N ALA A 30 5.84 -10.07 -5.18
CA ALA A 30 6.77 -9.07 -5.70
C ALA A 30 6.10 -7.68 -5.60
N ILE A 31 6.74 -6.75 -4.90
CA ILE A 31 6.31 -5.35 -4.86
C ILE A 31 7.17 -4.61 -5.89
N ASP A 32 6.54 -3.82 -6.77
CA ASP A 32 7.28 -2.93 -7.65
C ASP A 32 7.91 -1.80 -6.81
N GLY A 33 9.24 -1.80 -6.74
CA GLY A 33 9.99 -0.81 -5.97
C GLY A 33 9.75 0.63 -6.45
N SER A 34 9.32 0.82 -7.70
CA SER A 34 8.96 2.14 -8.23
C SER A 34 7.65 2.69 -7.63
N GLU A 35 6.73 1.81 -7.23
CA GLU A 35 5.47 2.18 -6.58
C GLU A 35 5.64 2.34 -5.05
N ALA A 36 6.50 1.53 -4.44
CA ALA A 36 6.73 1.55 -2.99
C ALA A 36 7.35 2.86 -2.47
N ALA A 37 8.07 3.60 -3.31
CA ALA A 37 8.79 4.82 -2.93
C ALA A 37 8.06 6.13 -3.29
N LYS A 38 6.83 6.08 -3.82
CA LYS A 38 6.12 7.29 -4.25
C LYS A 38 5.58 8.08 -3.06
N ARG A 39 5.88 9.38 -3.04
CA ARG A 39 5.28 10.35 -2.11
C ARG A 39 3.89 10.74 -2.61
N VAL A 40 2.88 9.96 -2.25
CA VAL A 40 1.48 10.17 -2.66
C VAL A 40 0.52 9.93 -1.50
N CYS A 41 -0.65 10.57 -1.53
CA CYS A 41 -1.78 10.19 -0.69
C CYS A 41 -2.62 9.15 -1.45
N TYR A 42 -2.95 8.04 -0.80
CA TYR A 42 -3.77 6.98 -1.43
C TYR A 42 -5.26 7.18 -1.15
N TYR A 43 -6.10 6.97 -2.16
CA TYR A 43 -7.55 6.85 -2.02
C TYR A 43 -8.12 6.02 -3.18
N GLN A 44 -8.96 5.01 -2.88
CA GLN A 44 -9.51 4.06 -3.87
C GLN A 44 -8.44 3.48 -4.81
N ASP A 45 -7.37 2.93 -4.22
CA ASP A 45 -6.24 2.31 -4.94
C ASP A 45 -5.51 3.23 -5.93
N GLN A 46 -5.73 4.55 -5.85
CA GLN A 46 -5.05 5.56 -6.65
C GLN A 46 -4.17 6.46 -5.78
N GLY A 47 -2.99 6.79 -6.29
CA GLY A 47 -2.06 7.71 -5.67
C GLY A 47 -2.23 9.14 -6.19
N TYR A 48 -2.36 10.10 -5.29
CA TYR A 48 -2.51 11.52 -5.58
C TYR A 48 -1.28 12.29 -5.10
N SER A 49 -0.79 13.22 -5.93
CA SER A 49 0.37 14.05 -5.61
C SER A 49 0.03 15.17 -4.63
N LEU A 50 1.08 15.80 -4.08
CA LEU A 50 0.98 16.98 -3.23
C LEU A 50 0.12 18.08 -3.87
N GLY A 51 -0.78 18.69 -3.10
CA GLY A 51 -1.64 19.79 -3.51
C GLY A 51 -2.96 19.37 -4.18
N VAL A 52 -3.15 18.09 -4.49
CA VAL A 52 -4.42 17.61 -5.04
C VAL A 52 -5.54 17.79 -4.02
N ILE A 53 -6.68 18.32 -4.49
CA ILE A 53 -7.92 18.38 -3.72
C ILE A 53 -8.82 17.23 -4.15
N LEU A 54 -9.31 16.48 -3.17
CA LEU A 54 -10.18 15.32 -3.35
C LEU A 54 -11.49 15.55 -2.58
N GLN A 55 -12.62 15.31 -3.23
CA GLN A 55 -13.93 15.29 -2.59
C GLN A 55 -14.30 13.86 -2.20
N VAL A 56 -14.66 13.65 -0.93
CA VAL A 56 -15.16 12.37 -0.40
C VAL A 56 -16.50 12.64 0.29
N GLY A 57 -17.59 12.32 -0.42
CA GLY A 57 -18.94 12.71 -0.01
C GLY A 57 -19.08 14.23 0.01
N GLU A 58 -19.41 14.78 1.18
CA GLU A 58 -19.58 16.23 1.40
C GLU A 58 -18.30 16.92 1.92
N HIS A 59 -17.18 16.18 2.05
CA HIS A 59 -15.94 16.71 2.58
C HIS A 59 -14.90 16.89 1.48
N TYR A 60 -14.21 18.03 1.51
CA TYR A 60 -13.04 18.26 0.68
C TYR A 60 -11.78 18.02 1.52
N MET A 61 -10.79 17.40 0.91
CA MET A 61 -9.49 17.13 1.49
C MET A 61 -8.39 17.56 0.53
N ILE A 62 -7.23 17.92 1.06
CA ILE A 62 -6.02 18.21 0.30
C ILE A 62 -4.91 17.22 0.69
N CYS A 63 -4.19 16.71 -0.31
CA CYS A 63 -2.98 15.93 -0.06
C CYS A 63 -1.85 16.90 0.27
N THR A 64 -1.38 16.90 1.52
CA THR A 64 -0.39 17.85 2.04
C THR A 64 0.71 17.13 2.82
N GLU A 65 1.74 17.86 3.22
CA GLU A 65 2.84 17.34 4.03
C GLU A 65 2.31 16.81 5.38
N ALA A 66 2.84 15.67 5.82
CA ALA A 66 2.46 15.12 7.12
C ALA A 66 3.00 15.99 8.27
N ASN A 67 4.19 16.56 8.07
CA ASN A 67 4.99 17.30 9.03
C ASN A 67 5.53 18.59 8.40
N ASP A 68 5.46 19.71 9.13
CA ASP A 68 5.93 21.03 8.65
C ASP A 68 7.46 21.17 8.59
N PHE A 69 8.20 20.24 9.20
CA PHE A 69 9.65 20.27 9.31
C PHE A 69 10.37 19.39 8.27
N GLU A 70 9.61 18.60 7.49
CA GLU A 70 10.17 17.66 6.50
C GLU A 70 9.68 18.04 5.09
N THR A 71 10.59 18.54 4.25
CA THR A 71 10.25 18.86 2.85
C THR A 71 10.11 17.62 1.97
N ASN A 72 10.74 16.51 2.38
CA ASN A 72 10.73 15.21 1.70
C ASN A 72 9.98 14.12 2.50
N GLY A 73 9.23 14.50 3.54
CA GLY A 73 8.48 13.57 4.40
C GLY A 73 7.25 12.98 3.71
N ALA A 74 6.53 12.11 4.44
CA ALA A 74 5.29 11.51 3.98
C ALA A 74 4.20 12.56 3.71
N LEU A 75 3.24 12.21 2.86
CA LEU A 75 2.04 13.03 2.61
C LEU A 75 0.83 12.46 3.37
N LYS A 76 -0.14 13.31 3.69
CA LYS A 76 -1.40 12.94 4.34
C LYS A 76 -2.58 13.71 3.72
N TRP A 77 -3.78 13.14 3.87
CA TRP A 77 -5.01 13.88 3.66
C TRP A 77 -5.26 14.82 4.84
N ALA A 78 -5.45 16.10 4.56
CA ALA A 78 -5.93 17.09 5.52
C ALA A 78 -7.27 17.64 5.03
N PRO A 79 -8.23 17.94 5.92
CA PRO A 79 -9.48 18.57 5.52
C PRO A 79 -9.19 19.94 4.90
N LEU A 80 -9.87 20.23 3.79
CA LEU A 80 -9.83 21.53 3.13
C LEU A 80 -10.79 22.46 3.87
N ASN A 81 -10.36 22.92 5.04
CA ASN A 81 -11.10 23.92 5.77
C ASN A 81 -11.10 25.20 4.92
N SER A 82 -12.18 25.99 4.93
CA SER A 82 -12.21 27.35 4.37
C SER A 82 -11.24 28.33 5.06
N GLN A 83 -10.35 27.81 5.91
CA GLN A 83 -9.33 28.51 6.70
C GLN A 83 -7.91 28.05 6.35
N THR A 84 -7.71 27.09 5.44
CA THR A 84 -6.37 26.72 4.94
C THR A 84 -5.90 27.72 3.86
N GLN A 85 -5.99 29.02 4.16
CA GLN A 85 -4.84 29.87 3.87
C GLN A 85 -3.78 29.43 4.86
N ALA A 86 -2.53 29.26 4.41
CA ALA A 86 -1.42 29.23 5.34
C ALA A 86 -1.56 30.48 6.23
N GLU A 87 -1.98 30.30 7.49
CA GLU A 87 -1.73 31.31 8.50
C GLU A 87 -0.22 31.55 8.43
N PRO A 88 0.24 32.77 8.13
CA PRO A 88 1.63 33.10 8.36
C PRO A 88 1.84 32.82 9.85
N LYS A 89 2.64 31.80 10.19
CA LYS A 89 3.10 31.63 11.57
C LYS A 89 3.75 32.96 11.92
N GLU A 90 3.06 33.77 12.71
CA GLU A 90 3.55 35.04 13.19
C GLU A 90 4.83 34.77 13.98
N SER A 91 5.96 34.90 13.30
CA SER A 91 7.27 34.93 13.93
C SER A 91 7.37 36.26 14.66
N ASN A 92 6.86 36.30 15.88
CA ASN A 92 7.11 37.42 16.77
C ASN A 92 8.23 37.05 17.74
N PRO A 93 9.52 37.25 17.40
CA PRO A 93 10.46 37.66 18.38
C PRO A 93 10.45 39.17 18.38
N LYS A 94 9.73 39.78 19.32
CA LYS A 94 9.81 41.19 19.74
C LYS A 94 11.17 41.83 19.39
N VAL A 95 11.30 42.42 18.20
CA VAL A 95 12.50 43.16 17.80
C VAL A 95 12.39 44.52 18.46
N LYS A 96 13.12 44.72 19.56
CA LYS A 96 13.29 46.05 20.16
C LYS A 96 14.06 46.92 19.16
N SER A 97 13.37 47.76 18.41
CA SER A 97 13.98 48.84 17.63
C SER A 97 14.54 49.88 18.61
N TYR A 98 15.86 49.96 18.72
CA TYR A 98 16.51 51.07 19.40
C TYR A 98 16.70 52.22 18.40
N SER A 99 16.11 53.38 18.69
CA SER A 99 16.36 54.61 17.95
C SER A 99 17.72 55.16 18.36
N ILE A 100 18.68 55.17 17.45
CA ILE A 100 19.92 55.93 17.61
C ILE A 100 19.55 57.42 17.42
N LYS A 101 19.88 58.26 18.41
CA LYS A 101 19.84 59.72 18.30
C LYS A 101 21.16 60.24 17.75
#